data_AF-A0A9N9CYN3-F1
#
_entry.id   AF-A0A9N9CYN3-F1
#
_cell.length_a   1.000
_cell.length_b   1.000
_cell.length_c   1.000
_cell.angle_alpha   90.00
_cell.angle_beta   90.00
_cell.angle_gamma   90.00
#
_symmetry.space_group_name_H-M   'P 1'
#
loop_
_entity.id
_entity.type
_entity.pdbx_description
1 polymer ?
#
loop_
_entity_poly.entity_id
_entity_poly.type
_entity_poly.pdbx_seq_one_letter_code
_entity_poly.pdbx_strand_id
1 'polypeptide(L)'
;MNNIICKAVFSTHNKVKLNIHGYLMVKNKNRGNLYYWYCEKQNLLKSYGRATTKLIEDQHYLQKTSDHNHVADASRVNPTSLENLTIPENI
;
A
#
# COMPACT_ATOMS: atom_id res chain seq x y z
N MET A 1 11.85 1.52 -15.34
CA MET A 1 10.89 1.01 -14.33
C MET A 1 11.38 1.52 -12.98
N ASN A 2 10.51 2.09 -12.14
CA ASN A 2 10.92 2.41 -10.77
C ASN A 2 11.02 1.08 -10.00
N ASN A 3 12.16 0.86 -9.34
CA ASN A 3 12.45 -0.38 -8.60
C ASN A 3 11.94 -0.34 -7.15
N ILE A 4 11.04 0.59 -6.83
CA ILE A 4 10.51 0.77 -5.49
C ILE A 4 9.34 -0.20 -5.31
N ILE A 5 9.54 -1.21 -4.46
CA ILE A 5 8.49 -2.14 -4.05
C ILE A 5 7.72 -1.52 -2.88
N CYS A 6 6.41 -1.36 -3.05
CA CYS A 6 5.53 -0.83 -2.02
C CYS A 6 5.21 -1.93 -0.99
N LYS A 7 5.34 -1.61 0.29
CA LYS A 7 5.03 -2.55 1.38
C LYS A 7 3.52 -2.64 1.58
N ALA A 8 2.98 -3.85 1.57
CA ALA A 8 1.60 -4.09 1.98
C ALA A 8 1.44 -3.87 3.48
N VAL A 9 0.36 -3.20 3.87
CA VAL A 9 -0.05 -3.01 5.26
C VAL A 9 -1.46 -3.55 5.39
N PHE A 10 -1.62 -4.59 6.19
CA PHE A 10 -2.94 -5.16 6.48
C PHE A 10 -3.60 -4.31 7.56
N SER A 11 -4.88 -3.99 7.36
CA SER A 11 -5.71 -3.38 8.40
C SER A 11 -6.61 -4.44 9.01
N THR A 12 -7.06 -4.21 10.24
CA THR A 12 -7.98 -5.08 10.98
C THR A 12 -9.27 -5.44 10.23
N HIS A 13 -9.64 -4.67 9.21
CA HIS A 13 -10.83 -4.90 8.36
C HIS A 13 -10.50 -5.47 6.98
N ASN A 14 -9.34 -6.12 6.82
CA ASN A 14 -8.93 -6.85 5.62
C ASN A 14 -8.87 -6.03 4.31
N LYS A 15 -8.85 -4.69 4.41
CA LYS A 15 -8.57 -3.82 3.26
C LYS A 15 -7.06 -3.74 3.10
N VAL A 16 -6.56 -4.23 1.97
CA VAL A 16 -5.15 -4.11 1.57
C VAL A 16 -4.82 -2.63 1.40
N LYS A 17 -3.80 -2.18 2.14
CA LYS A 17 -3.20 -0.86 1.99
C LYS A 17 -1.76 -1.01 1.55
N LEU A 18 -1.23 0.02 0.92
CA LEU A 18 0.20 0.13 0.66
C LEU A 18 0.77 1.28 1.47
N ASN A 19 1.94 1.07 2.06
CA ASN A 19 2.80 2.17 2.45
C ASN A 19 3.62 2.62 1.24
N ILE A 20 3.41 3.88 0.84
CA ILE A 20 4.16 4.53 -0.23
C ILE A 20 4.74 5.82 0.35
N HIS A 21 6.07 5.85 0.56
CA HIS A 21 6.79 7.00 1.13
C HIS A 21 6.24 7.51 2.48
N GLY A 22 5.73 6.60 3.33
CA GLY A 22 5.15 6.95 4.63
C GLY A 22 3.67 7.36 4.58
N TYR A 23 3.06 7.30 3.40
CA TYR A 23 1.62 7.50 3.23
C TYR A 23 0.90 6.15 3.09
N LEU A 24 -0.17 5.96 3.86
CA LEU A 24 -1.06 4.83 3.69
C LEU A 24 -2.02 5.08 2.52
N MET A 25 -1.97 4.18 1.55
CA MET A 25 -2.70 4.25 0.30
C MET A 25 -3.69 3.09 0.20
N VAL A 26 -4.93 3.40 -0.13
CA VAL A 26 -6.05 2.45 -0.27
C VAL A 26 -6.30 2.17 -1.73
N LYS A 27 -6.59 0.90 -2.07
CA LYS A 27 -6.93 0.51 -3.45
C LYS A 27 -8.18 1.26 -3.91
N ASN A 28 -8.09 1.89 -5.08
CA ASN A 28 -9.23 2.44 -5.81
C ASN A 28 -9.79 1.38 -6.78
N LYS A 29 -8.99 1.04 -7.79
CA LYS A 29 -9.33 0.14 -8.89
C LYS A 29 -8.07 -0.42 -9.54
N ASN A 30 -8.22 -1.40 -10.42
CA ASN A 30 -7.13 -1.89 -11.27
C ASN A 30 -7.59 -2.07 -12.72
N ARG A 31 -6.63 -2.06 -13.64
CA ARG A 31 -6.79 -2.36 -15.08
C ARG A 31 -5.67 -3.32 -15.47
N GLY A 32 -5.98 -4.61 -15.55
CA GLY A 32 -4.96 -5.67 -15.60
C GLY A 32 -4.00 -5.55 -14.40
N ASN A 33 -2.70 -5.50 -14.68
CA ASN A 33 -1.66 -5.42 -13.66
C ASN A 33 -1.38 -3.99 -13.17
N LEU A 34 -2.09 -2.97 -13.67
CA LEU A 34 -1.95 -1.58 -13.22
C LEU A 34 -2.99 -1.26 -12.14
N TYR A 35 -2.53 -0.90 -10.95
CA TYR A 35 -3.35 -0.63 -9.77
C TYR A 35 -3.31 0.86 -9.44
N TYR A 36 -4.48 1.40 -9.11
CA TYR A 36 -4.67 2.80 -8.75
C TYR A 36 -5.01 2.91 -7.27
N TRP A 37 -4.39 3.87 -6.61
CA TRP A 37 -4.48 4.06 -5.17
C TRP A 37 -4.80 5.51 -4.84
N TYR A 38 -5.49 5.72 -3.73
CA TYR A 38 -5.75 7.04 -3.16
C TYR A 38 -5.33 7.07 -1.69
N CYS A 39 -4.97 8.25 -1.21
CA CYS A 39 -4.58 8.42 0.18
C CYS A 39 -5.73 8.05 1.13
N GLU A 40 -5.44 7.27 2.17
CA GLU A 40 -6.41 6.93 3.21
C GLU A 40 -7.07 8.19 3.82
N LYS A 41 -6.31 9.28 3.93
CA LYS A 41 -6.77 10.55 4.48
C LYS A 41 -7.56 11.41 3.49
N GLN A 42 -7.96 10.89 2.32
CA GLN A 42 -8.77 11.64 1.34
C GLN A 42 -10.06 12.17 1.96
N ASN A 43 -10.77 11.38 2.77
CA ASN A 43 -12.03 11.83 3.36
C ASN A 43 -11.82 12.75 4.58
N LEU A 44 -10.77 12.49 5.37
CA LEU A 44 -10.49 13.21 6.62
C LEU A 44 -9.79 14.56 6.39
N LEU A 45 -8.77 14.60 5.53
CA LEU A 45 -7.92 15.77 5.29
C LEU A 45 -8.06 16.33 3.87
N LYS A 46 -9.02 15.81 3.09
CA LYS A 46 -9.18 16.17 1.66
C LYS A 46 -7.89 15.97 0.86
N SER A 47 -7.09 14.99 1.25
CA SER A 47 -5.83 14.67 0.57
C SER A 47 -6.09 14.20 -0.85
N TYR A 48 -5.42 14.84 -1.80
CA TYR A 48 -5.48 14.50 -3.22
C TYR A 48 -4.40 13.50 -3.63
N GLY A 49 -3.58 13.01 -2.68
CA GLY A 49 -2.50 12.06 -2.94
C GLY A 49 -3.00 10.80 -3.64
N ARG A 50 -2.41 10.50 -4.81
CA ARG A 50 -2.65 9.32 -5.63
C ARG A 50 -1.36 8.57 -5.85
N ALA A 51 -1.48 7.27 -6.09
CA ALA A 51 -0.38 6.47 -6.59
C ALA A 51 -0.87 5.47 -7.63
N THR A 52 0.05 5.04 -8.49
CA THR A 52 -0.16 3.90 -9.37
C THR A 52 0.96 2.90 -9.18
N THR A 53 0.64 1.61 -9.11
CA THR A 53 1.61 0.53 -9.01
C THR A 53 1.38 -0.51 -10.12
N LYS A 54 2.43 -1.20 -10.53
CA LYS A 54 2.34 -2.37 -11.41
C LYS A 54 2.54 -3.62 -10.56
N LEU A 55 1.62 -4.58 -10.65
CA LEU A 55 1.73 -5.88 -10.00
C LEU A 55 2.58 -6.82 -10.87
N ILE A 56 3.66 -7.34 -10.30
CA ILE A 56 4.57 -8.32 -10.93
C ILE A 56 4.94 -9.30 -9.82
N GLU A 57 4.68 -10.60 -10.02
CA GLU A 57 5.01 -11.65 -9.04
C GLU A 57 4.52 -11.32 -7.62
N ASP A 58 3.24 -10.94 -7.52
CA ASP A 58 2.56 -10.54 -6.28
C ASP A 58 3.15 -9.32 -5.53
N GLN A 59 4.11 -8.62 -6.16
CA GLN A 59 4.72 -7.41 -5.63
C GLN A 59 4.25 -6.16 -6.37
N HIS A 60 3.96 -5.10 -5.62
CA HIS A 60 3.54 -3.81 -6.16
C HIS A 60 4.73 -2.89 -6.40
N TYR A 61 5.10 -2.71 -7.67
CA TYR A 61 6.15 -1.79 -8.10
C TYR A 61 5.58 -0.40 -8.34
N LEU A 62 6.06 0.61 -7.60
CA LEU A 62 5.61 1.98 -7.76
C LEU A 62 5.82 2.46 -9.19
N GLN A 63 4.84 3.16 -9.76
CA GLN A 63 4.95 3.75 -11.10
C GLN A 63 4.92 5.28 -11.01
N LYS A 64 3.95 5.82 -10.28
CA LYS A 64 3.74 7.27 -10.12
C LYS A 64 3.13 7.57 -8.75
N THR A 65 3.41 8.75 -8.25
CA THR A 65 2.78 9.37 -7.07
C THR A 65 2.39 10.80 -7.39
N SER A 66 1.49 11.36 -6.60
CA SER A 66 1.22 12.80 -6.55
C SER A 66 1.40 13.31 -5.13
N ASP A 67 1.53 14.63 -5.00
CA ASP A 67 1.75 15.25 -3.70
C ASP A 67 0.54 15.12 -2.77
N HIS A 68 0.84 15.18 -1.47
CA HIS A 68 -0.11 15.14 -0.38
C HIS A 68 -0.17 16.52 0.28
N ASN A 69 -1.34 16.91 0.77
CA ASN A 69 -1.55 18.15 1.51
C ASN A 69 -1.36 17.98 3.04
N HIS A 70 -0.71 16.90 3.45
CA HIS A 70 -0.42 16.58 4.84
C HIS A 70 0.90 15.84 4.92
N VAL A 71 1.53 15.87 6.10
CA VAL A 71 2.75 15.12 6.36
C VAL A 71 2.50 13.62 6.36
N ALA A 72 3.54 12.85 6.03
CA ALA A 72 3.52 11.39 6.12
C ALA A 72 3.34 10.95 7.58
N ASP A 73 2.62 9.85 7.79
CA ASP A 73 2.37 9.26 9.11
C ASP A 73 2.97 7.86 9.15
N ALA A 74 4.29 7.81 9.26
CA ALA A 74 5.07 6.59 9.28
C ALA A 74 4.82 5.74 10.54
N SER A 75 4.25 6.32 11.60
CA SER A 75 4.00 5.64 12.88
C SER A 75 2.97 4.50 12.77
N ARG A 76 2.09 4.57 11.77
CA ARG A 76 1.05 3.55 11.54
C ARG A 76 1.54 2.38 10.69
N VAL A 77 2.81 2.40 10.30
CA VAL A 77 3.47 1.35 9.53
C VAL A 77 4.26 0.49 10.51
N ASN A 78 3.57 -0.21 11.40
CA ASN A 78 4.22 -1.25 12.21
C ASN A 78 4.58 -2.43 11.28
N PRO A 79 5.84 -2.91 11.28
CA PRO A 79 6.29 -4.02 10.43
C PRO A 79 5.85 -5.41 10.92
N THR A 80 4.99 -5.52 11.92
CA THR A 80 4.51 -6.80 12.44
C THR A 80 3.32 -7.30 11.64
N SER A 81 3.55 -8.14 10.62
CA SER A 81 2.65 -9.24 10.19
C SER A 81 3.15 -9.97 8.92
N LEU A 82 4.44 -10.29 8.81
CA LEU A 82 4.93 -11.26 7.81
C LEU A 82 5.65 -12.48 8.40
N GLU A 83 5.69 -12.63 9.71
CA GLU A 83 6.06 -13.90 10.35
C GLU A 83 4.80 -14.49 10.97
N ASN A 84 4.43 -15.70 10.54
CA ASN A 84 3.41 -16.64 11.07
C ASN A 84 2.42 -17.21 10.04
N LEU A 85 2.89 -17.48 8.81
CA LEU A 85 2.29 -18.53 7.98
C LEU A 85 3.34 -19.60 7.66
N THR A 86 3.98 -20.14 8.69
CA THR A 86 4.64 -21.44 8.59
C THR A 86 3.59 -22.48 8.98
N ILE A 87 3.16 -23.25 7.98
CA ILE A 87 2.33 -24.44 8.13
C ILE A 87 3.08 -25.41 9.06
N PRO A 88 2.52 -25.90 10.18
CA PRO A 88 3.08 -27.08 10.80
C PRO A 88 2.76 -28.26 9.89
N GLU A 89 3.79 -28.76 9.22
CA GLU A 89 3.80 -30.11 8.67
C GLU A 89 3.52 -31.09 9.82
N ASN A 90 2.45 -31.85 9.64
CA ASN A 90 2.27 -33.25 10.02
C ASN A 90 3.43 -33.88 10.82
N ILE A 91 3.16 -34.35 12.05
CA ILE A 91 3.47 -35.69 12.61
C ILE A 91 2.47 -35.94 13.74
#